data_AF-A0A1Y5GZF5-F1
#
_entry.id   AF-A0A1Y5GZF5-F1
#
_cell.length_a   1.000
_cell.length_b   1.000
_cell.length_c   1.000
_cell.angle_alpha   90.00
_cell.angle_beta   90.00
_cell.angle_gamma   90.00
#
_symmetry.space_group_name_H-M   'P 1'
#
loop_
_entity.id
_entity.type
_entity.pdbx_description
1 polymer ?
#
loop_
_entity_poly.entity_id
_entity_poly.type
_entity_poly.pdbx_seq_one_letter_code
_entity_poly.pdbx_strand_id
1 'polypeptide(L)'
;MSEQAPLIKALMEKAGKPVPTFFTELSEEDLQALHQYTNDVVERATDGLDELYSGMSQTMKYVPAFILVKMTTSFIKPAISAGISAKLPLKDALKINPKFPVDYACAVASHLDSEHAAEMMRELKHARAEELITYMVEHYTVKALDIGQFLDKKQLKILKKFITKVEAMDTMLLEQYASVIASIKAA
;
A
#
# COMPACT_ATOMS: atom_id res chain seq x y z
N MET A 1 5.13 -12.94 -21.58
CA MET A 1 4.54 -12.84 -20.23
C MET A 1 3.18 -13.50 -20.33
N SER A 2 2.81 -14.45 -19.47
CA SER A 2 1.48 -15.07 -19.58
C SER A 2 0.40 -14.03 -19.27
N GLU A 3 -0.74 -14.10 -19.95
CA GLU A 3 -1.89 -13.19 -19.74
C GLU A 3 -2.48 -13.28 -18.32
N GLN A 4 -2.11 -14.32 -17.55
CA GLN A 4 -2.51 -14.52 -16.15
C GLN A 4 -1.72 -13.68 -15.14
N ALA A 5 -0.48 -13.28 -15.46
CA ALA A 5 0.38 -12.59 -14.50
C ALA A 5 -0.22 -11.27 -13.95
N PRO A 6 -0.88 -10.41 -14.77
CA PRO A 6 -1.57 -9.22 -14.27
C PRO A 6 -2.72 -9.54 -13.30
N LEU A 7 -3.51 -10.59 -13.56
CA LEU A 7 -4.65 -10.98 -12.73
C LEU A 7 -4.18 -11.52 -11.36
N ILE A 8 -3.14 -12.35 -11.36
CA ILE A 8 -2.53 -12.87 -10.13
C ILE A 8 -1.97 -11.71 -9.29
N LYS A 9 -1.23 -10.78 -9.92
CA LYS A 9 -0.69 -9.61 -9.24
C LYS A 9 -1.81 -8.76 -8.62
N ALA A 10 -2.90 -8.50 -9.34
CA ALA A 10 -4.03 -7.73 -8.82
C ALA A 10 -4.69 -8.39 -7.59
N LEU A 11 -4.81 -9.71 -7.59
CA LEU A 11 -5.33 -10.46 -6.43
C LEU A 11 -4.36 -10.41 -5.23
N MET A 12 -3.05 -10.51 -5.48
CA MET A 12 -2.02 -10.39 -4.45
C MET A 12 -2.02 -8.99 -3.81
N GLU A 13 -2.10 -7.95 -4.63
CA GLU A 13 -2.17 -6.54 -4.19
C GLU A 13 -3.40 -6.31 -3.29
N LYS A 14 -4.57 -6.82 -3.68
CA LYS A 14 -5.80 -6.72 -2.86
C LYS A 14 -5.69 -7.47 -1.54
N ALA A 15 -5.08 -8.65 -1.55
CA ALA A 15 -4.92 -9.47 -0.34
C ALA A 15 -3.76 -9.01 0.56
N GLY A 16 -2.82 -8.23 0.03
CA GLY A 16 -1.58 -7.82 0.70
C GLY A 16 -0.63 -8.99 0.98
N LYS A 17 -0.82 -10.13 0.31
CA LYS A 17 -0.09 -11.38 0.52
C LYS A 17 -0.10 -12.25 -0.75
N PRO A 18 0.77 -13.27 -0.83
CA PRO A 18 0.73 -14.22 -1.94
C PRO A 18 -0.65 -14.88 -2.10
N VAL A 19 -1.05 -15.10 -3.35
CA VAL A 19 -2.22 -15.92 -3.65
C VAL A 19 -1.94 -17.40 -3.33
N PRO A 20 -2.98 -18.21 -3.05
CA PRO A 20 -2.84 -19.66 -2.99
C PRO A 20 -2.23 -20.22 -4.28
N THR A 21 -1.36 -21.22 -4.17
CA THR A 21 -0.63 -21.79 -5.32
C THR A 21 -1.56 -22.29 -6.42
N PHE A 22 -2.70 -22.89 -6.07
CA PHE A 22 -3.65 -23.40 -7.07
C PHE A 22 -4.24 -22.32 -7.99
N PHE A 23 -4.13 -21.03 -7.64
CA PHE A 23 -4.57 -19.95 -8.54
C PHE A 23 -3.72 -19.90 -9.83
N THR A 24 -2.47 -20.38 -9.81
CA THR A 24 -1.62 -20.49 -11.00
C THR A 24 -1.99 -21.70 -11.89
N GLU A 25 -2.81 -22.61 -11.37
CA GLU A 25 -3.30 -23.80 -12.08
C GLU A 25 -4.65 -23.55 -12.76
N LEU A 26 -5.32 -22.44 -12.44
CA LEU A 26 -6.60 -22.07 -13.05
C LEU A 26 -6.43 -21.75 -14.54
N SER A 27 -7.48 -22.03 -15.32
CA SER A 27 -7.58 -21.50 -16.67
C SER A 27 -7.66 -19.96 -16.63
N GLU A 28 -7.32 -19.29 -17.72
CA GLU A 28 -7.45 -17.84 -17.80
C GLU A 28 -8.90 -17.36 -17.59
N GLU A 29 -9.87 -18.09 -18.16
CA GLU A 29 -11.30 -17.81 -17.99
C GLU A 29 -11.73 -17.92 -16.53
N ASP A 30 -11.32 -19.00 -15.84
CA ASP A 30 -11.64 -19.19 -14.42
C ASP A 30 -10.98 -18.14 -13.53
N LEU A 31 -9.73 -17.78 -13.83
CA LEU A 31 -9.00 -16.75 -13.10
C LEU A 31 -9.64 -15.37 -13.28
N GLN A 32 -10.11 -15.07 -14.50
CA GLN A 32 -10.84 -13.84 -14.77
C GLN A 32 -12.19 -13.81 -14.06
N ALA A 33 -12.94 -14.92 -14.05
CA ALA A 33 -14.19 -15.05 -13.32
C ALA A 33 -13.99 -14.89 -11.81
N LEU A 34 -12.94 -15.48 -11.24
CA LEU A 34 -12.56 -15.33 -9.84
C LEU A 34 -12.19 -13.88 -9.50
N HIS A 35 -11.42 -13.22 -10.37
CA HIS A 35 -11.08 -11.82 -10.21
C HIS A 35 -12.33 -10.93 -10.21
N GLN A 36 -13.26 -11.16 -11.14
CA GLN A 36 -14.52 -10.43 -11.20
C GLN A 36 -15.37 -10.66 -9.94
N TYR A 37 -15.57 -11.92 -9.55
CA TYR A 37 -16.34 -12.24 -8.34
C TYR A 37 -15.75 -11.59 -7.08
N THR A 38 -14.41 -11.59 -6.96
CA THR A 38 -13.71 -10.92 -5.85
C THR A 38 -13.98 -9.42 -5.86
N ASN A 39 -14.00 -8.77 -7.03
CA ASN A 39 -14.33 -7.36 -7.14
C ASN A 39 -15.78 -7.09 -6.74
N ASP A 40 -16.75 -7.88 -7.20
CA ASP A 40 -18.15 -7.72 -6.84
C ASP A 40 -18.38 -7.85 -5.33
N VAL A 41 -17.70 -8.81 -4.68
CA VAL A 41 -17.75 -9.00 -3.21
C VAL A 41 -17.17 -7.80 -2.48
N VAL A 42 -16.01 -7.29 -2.94
CA VAL A 42 -15.37 -6.12 -2.33
C VAL A 42 -16.24 -4.88 -2.52
N GLU A 43 -16.71 -4.62 -3.74
CA GLU A 43 -17.56 -3.48 -4.06
C GLU A 43 -18.80 -3.46 -3.16
N ARG A 44 -19.50 -4.59 -3.06
CA ARG A 44 -20.65 -4.74 -2.15
C ARG A 44 -20.29 -4.52 -0.69
N ALA A 45 -19.13 -5.00 -0.23
CA ALA A 45 -18.69 -4.83 1.15
C ALA A 45 -18.24 -3.38 1.47
N THR A 46 -17.89 -2.61 0.45
CA THR A 46 -17.39 -1.24 0.58
C THR A 46 -18.38 -0.17 0.11
N ASP A 47 -19.59 -0.56 -0.29
CA ASP A 47 -20.65 0.35 -0.71
C ASP A 47 -20.94 1.42 0.36
N GLY A 48 -21.02 2.68 -0.07
CA GLY A 48 -21.20 3.84 0.81
C GLY A 48 -19.97 4.28 1.62
N LEU A 49 -18.87 3.52 1.61
CA LEU A 49 -17.64 3.93 2.32
C LEU A 49 -16.98 5.14 1.66
N ASP A 50 -17.11 5.29 0.35
CA ASP A 50 -16.51 6.41 -0.38
C ASP A 50 -17.09 7.76 0.07
N GLU A 51 -18.42 7.84 0.14
CA GLU A 51 -19.17 8.99 0.64
C GLU A 51 -18.86 9.26 2.12
N LEU A 52 -18.77 8.21 2.93
CA LEU A 52 -18.36 8.32 4.34
C LEU A 52 -16.97 8.94 4.46
N TYR A 53 -15.99 8.45 3.71
CA TYR A 53 -14.62 8.97 3.72
C TYR A 53 -14.56 10.41 3.25
N SER A 54 -15.31 10.74 2.19
CA SER A 54 -15.44 12.10 1.68
C SER A 54 -15.99 13.04 2.75
N GLY A 55 -17.09 12.67 3.41
CA GLY A 55 -17.67 13.44 4.51
C GLY A 55 -16.71 13.62 5.67
N MET A 56 -16.08 12.54 6.15
CA MET A 56 -15.10 12.61 7.23
C MET A 56 -13.89 13.47 6.88
N SER A 57 -13.38 13.39 5.64
CA SER A 57 -12.26 14.21 5.17
C SER A 57 -12.56 15.71 5.23
N GLN A 58 -13.83 16.10 5.03
CA GLN A 58 -14.26 17.50 5.14
C GLN A 58 -14.35 17.92 6.60
N THR A 59 -14.97 17.10 7.46
CA THR A 59 -15.13 17.43 8.89
C THR A 59 -13.77 17.51 9.60
N MET A 60 -12.83 16.63 9.26
CA MET A 60 -11.50 16.59 9.88
C MET A 60 -10.65 17.84 9.62
N LYS A 61 -10.92 18.61 8.56
CA LYS A 61 -10.21 19.87 8.27
C LYS A 61 -10.37 20.91 9.39
N TYR A 62 -11.43 20.82 10.17
CA TYR A 62 -11.71 21.74 11.28
C TYR A 62 -11.15 21.25 12.63
N VAL A 63 -10.62 20.03 12.69
CA VAL A 63 -10.06 19.46 13.91
C VAL A 63 -8.57 19.82 14.00
N PRO A 64 -8.08 20.40 15.11
CA PRO A 64 -6.66 20.66 15.31
C PRO A 64 -5.82 19.39 15.16
N ALA A 65 -4.69 19.49 14.44
CA ALA A 65 -3.90 18.32 14.04
C ALA A 65 -3.47 17.39 15.20
N PHE A 66 -3.16 17.93 16.38
CA PHE A 66 -2.76 17.10 17.53
C PHE A 66 -3.93 16.27 18.10
N ILE A 67 -5.14 16.84 18.10
CA ILE A 67 -6.37 16.13 18.50
C ILE A 67 -6.68 15.07 17.46
N LEU A 68 -6.59 15.44 16.18
CA LEU A 68 -6.84 14.53 15.07
C LEU A 68 -5.92 13.32 15.13
N VAL A 69 -4.60 13.52 15.33
CA VAL A 69 -3.65 12.41 15.45
C VAL A 69 -4.05 11.47 16.60
N LYS A 70 -4.29 12.02 17.80
CA LYS A 70 -4.64 11.22 18.98
C LYS A 70 -5.94 10.44 18.79
N MET A 71 -6.99 11.08 18.25
CA MET A 71 -8.28 10.44 18.02
C MET A 71 -8.15 9.33 16.97
N THR A 72 -7.48 9.64 15.85
CA THR A 72 -7.31 8.70 14.76
C THR A 72 -6.56 7.45 15.21
N THR A 73 -5.41 7.59 15.89
CA THR A 73 -4.62 6.43 16.33
C THR A 73 -5.30 5.62 17.44
N SER A 74 -6.25 6.21 18.17
CA SER A 74 -6.92 5.53 19.29
C SER A 74 -8.22 4.84 18.88
N PHE A 75 -8.92 5.37 17.87
CA PHE A 75 -10.31 4.97 17.58
C PHE A 75 -10.57 4.61 16.13
N ILE A 76 -9.69 4.97 15.20
CA ILE A 76 -9.91 4.73 13.77
C ILE A 76 -9.00 3.59 13.33
N LYS A 77 -9.58 2.59 12.65
CA LYS A 77 -8.78 1.52 12.06
C LYS A 77 -7.93 2.05 10.89
N PRO A 78 -6.72 1.51 10.66
CA PRO A 78 -5.85 1.96 9.58
C PRO A 78 -6.52 1.96 8.20
N ALA A 79 -7.31 0.94 7.85
CA ALA A 79 -8.05 0.87 6.58
C ALA A 79 -9.03 2.05 6.39
N ILE A 80 -9.74 2.45 7.45
CA ILE A 80 -10.64 3.61 7.43
C ILE A 80 -9.83 4.91 7.27
N SER A 81 -8.70 5.02 7.97
CA SER A 81 -7.81 6.17 7.84
C SER A 81 -7.19 6.28 6.45
N ALA A 82 -6.89 5.15 5.79
CA ALA A 82 -6.43 5.11 4.41
C ALA A 82 -7.53 5.64 3.48
N GLY A 83 -8.76 5.17 3.64
CA GLY A 83 -9.92 5.66 2.90
C GLY A 83 -10.11 7.17 3.02
N ILE A 84 -10.06 7.71 4.25
CA ILE A 84 -10.15 9.16 4.49
C ILE A 84 -8.95 9.89 3.87
N SER A 85 -7.75 9.35 4.03
CA SER A 85 -6.51 9.97 3.54
C SER A 85 -6.50 10.06 2.01
N ALA A 86 -7.05 9.06 1.31
CA ALA A 86 -7.22 9.07 -0.14
C ALA A 86 -8.18 10.17 -0.64
N LYS A 87 -9.02 10.73 0.23
CA LYS A 87 -9.92 11.87 -0.07
C LYS A 87 -9.33 13.23 0.30
N LEU A 88 -8.20 13.26 0.99
CA LEU A 88 -7.52 14.49 1.35
C LEU A 88 -6.59 14.96 0.23
N PRO A 89 -6.50 16.27 -0.03
CA PRO A 89 -5.40 16.80 -0.82
C PRO A 89 -4.06 16.39 -0.20
N LEU A 90 -3.08 16.01 -1.02
CA LEU A 90 -1.76 15.56 -0.58
C LEU A 90 -1.14 16.48 0.49
N LYS A 91 -1.21 17.80 0.27
CA LYS A 91 -0.71 18.83 1.21
C LYS A 91 -1.30 18.72 2.62
N ASP A 92 -2.55 18.30 2.76
CA ASP A 92 -3.25 18.22 4.04
C ASP A 92 -2.93 16.89 4.73
N ALA A 93 -2.84 15.80 3.94
CA ALA A 93 -2.37 14.52 4.43
C ALA A 93 -0.92 14.61 4.99
N LEU A 94 -0.04 15.36 4.32
CA LEU A 94 1.34 15.60 4.75
C LEU A 94 1.49 16.45 6.01
N LYS A 95 0.47 17.21 6.43
CA LYS A 95 0.51 17.95 7.71
C LYS A 95 0.31 17.03 8.92
N ILE A 96 -0.34 15.89 8.69
CA ILE A 96 -0.80 14.97 9.73
C ILE A 96 0.07 13.72 9.75
N ASN A 97 0.33 13.12 8.59
CA ASN A 97 1.03 11.83 8.47
C ASN A 97 2.39 11.76 9.20
N PRO A 98 3.28 12.78 9.12
CA PRO A 98 4.55 12.75 9.85
C PRO A 98 4.42 12.65 11.38
N LYS A 99 3.23 12.90 11.93
CA LYS A 99 2.94 12.88 13.37
C LYS A 99 2.34 11.56 13.84
N PHE A 100 1.95 10.68 12.92
CA PHE A 100 1.48 9.35 13.30
C PHE A 100 2.65 8.49 13.80
N PRO A 101 2.42 7.58 14.75
CA PRO A 101 3.34 6.47 15.02
C PRO A 101 3.68 5.70 13.74
N VAL A 102 4.90 5.16 13.65
CA VAL A 102 5.41 4.47 12.44
C VAL A 102 4.53 3.28 12.08
N ASP A 103 4.24 2.44 13.07
CA ASP A 103 3.39 1.26 12.94
C ASP A 103 2.01 1.60 12.39
N TYR A 104 1.39 2.66 12.93
CA TYR A 104 0.09 3.14 12.46
C TYR A 104 0.18 3.72 11.04
N ALA A 105 1.17 4.57 10.76
CA ALA A 105 1.36 5.18 9.44
C ALA A 105 1.60 4.12 8.35
N CYS A 106 2.40 3.09 8.65
CA CYS A 106 2.65 1.95 7.76
C CYS A 106 1.41 1.09 7.60
N ALA A 107 0.65 0.84 8.67
CA ALA A 107 -0.64 0.14 8.58
C ALA A 107 -1.66 0.93 7.74
N VAL A 108 -1.63 2.27 7.75
CA VAL A 108 -2.45 3.08 6.85
C VAL A 108 -1.96 2.95 5.40
N ALA A 109 -0.64 3.07 5.18
CA ALA A 109 -0.04 2.94 3.87
C ALA A 109 -0.27 1.55 3.24
N SER A 110 -0.42 0.50 4.05
CA SER A 110 -0.74 -0.84 3.57
C SER A 110 -2.11 -0.97 2.89
N HIS A 111 -3.02 -0.03 3.17
CA HIS A 111 -4.36 0.03 2.58
C HIS A 111 -4.53 1.13 1.52
N LEU A 112 -3.55 2.00 1.34
CA LEU A 112 -3.60 3.05 0.32
C LEU A 112 -3.29 2.48 -1.07
N ASP A 113 -3.72 3.18 -2.12
CA ASP A 113 -3.16 2.97 -3.45
C ASP A 113 -1.63 3.14 -3.43
N SER A 114 -0.92 2.28 -4.16
CA SER A 114 0.54 2.19 -4.10
C SER A 114 1.23 3.42 -4.66
N GLU A 115 0.68 4.03 -5.71
CA GLU A 115 1.20 5.26 -6.29
C GLU A 115 0.97 6.44 -5.35
N HIS A 116 -0.24 6.54 -4.77
CA HIS A 116 -0.55 7.58 -3.80
C HIS A 116 0.32 7.47 -2.53
N ALA A 117 0.53 6.26 -2.01
CA ALA A 117 1.43 6.04 -0.88
C ALA A 117 2.88 6.43 -1.21
N ALA A 118 3.36 6.12 -2.42
CA ALA A 118 4.68 6.55 -2.88
C ALA A 118 4.78 8.07 -3.01
N GLU A 119 3.74 8.74 -3.52
CA GLU A 119 3.65 10.19 -3.59
C GLU A 119 3.77 10.82 -2.20
N MET A 120 3.03 10.31 -1.23
CA MET A 120 3.17 10.73 0.16
C MET A 120 4.60 10.53 0.68
N MET A 121 5.22 9.37 0.42
CA MET A 121 6.59 9.09 0.87
C MET A 121 7.66 10.00 0.22
N ARG A 122 7.46 10.44 -1.03
CA ARG A 122 8.38 11.37 -1.74
C ARG A 122 8.45 12.74 -1.08
N GLU A 123 7.32 13.21 -0.57
CA GLU A 123 7.21 14.52 0.07
C GLU A 123 7.65 14.51 1.54
N LEU A 124 7.94 13.34 2.12
CA LEU A 124 8.44 13.25 3.50
C LEU A 124 9.92 13.61 3.60
N LYS A 125 10.30 14.12 4.78
CA LYS A 125 11.71 14.27 5.14
C LYS A 125 12.40 12.91 5.10
N HIS A 126 13.64 12.88 4.62
CA HIS A 126 14.40 11.65 4.37
C HIS A 126 14.39 10.66 5.55
N ALA A 127 14.69 11.14 6.76
CA ALA A 127 14.72 10.30 7.96
C ALA A 127 13.37 9.61 8.23
N ARG A 128 12.25 10.32 8.00
CA ARG A 128 10.92 9.77 8.19
C ARG A 128 10.54 8.78 7.07
N ALA A 129 10.88 9.10 5.82
CA ALA A 129 10.67 8.17 4.71
C ALA A 129 11.45 6.86 4.94
N GLU A 130 12.69 6.95 5.42
CA GLU A 130 13.52 5.79 5.76
C GLU A 130 12.93 4.93 6.88
N GLU A 131 12.46 5.55 7.95
CA GLU A 131 11.78 4.87 9.05
C GLU A 131 10.54 4.10 8.55
N LEU A 132 9.68 4.74 7.75
CA LEU A 132 8.47 4.12 7.20
C LEU A 132 8.79 2.99 6.21
N ILE A 133 9.72 3.21 5.28
CA ILE A 133 10.10 2.20 4.29
C ILE A 133 10.70 0.97 4.97
N THR A 134 11.56 1.17 5.98
CA THR A 134 12.15 0.09 6.77
C THR A 134 11.05 -0.76 7.42
N TYR A 135 10.13 -0.12 8.14
CA TYR A 135 9.02 -0.81 8.79
C TYR A 135 8.11 -1.52 7.78
N MET A 136 7.82 -0.90 6.64
CA MET A 136 7.02 -1.50 5.57
C MET A 136 7.67 -2.77 5.01
N VAL A 137 8.98 -2.79 4.78
CA VAL A 137 9.66 -4.02 4.33
C VAL A 137 9.60 -5.11 5.39
N GLU A 138 9.63 -4.75 6.67
CA GLU A 138 9.58 -5.70 7.78
C GLU A 138 8.23 -6.36 7.97
N HIS A 139 7.15 -5.59 7.83
CA HIS A 139 5.80 -6.00 8.22
C HIS A 139 4.79 -6.09 7.06
N TYR A 140 5.07 -5.43 5.93
CA TYR A 140 4.17 -5.30 4.79
C TYR A 140 4.94 -5.47 3.46
N THR A 141 5.77 -6.51 3.36
CA THR A 141 6.79 -6.63 2.29
C THR A 141 6.20 -6.57 0.88
N VAL A 142 5.07 -7.24 0.62
CA VAL A 142 4.38 -7.19 -0.68
C VAL A 142 4.02 -5.74 -1.02
N LYS A 143 3.38 -5.03 -0.09
CA LYS A 143 3.03 -3.63 -0.29
C LYS A 143 4.25 -2.73 -0.45
N ALA A 144 5.34 -2.99 0.28
CA ALA A 144 6.57 -2.23 0.13
C ALA A 144 7.13 -2.33 -1.30
N LEU A 145 7.01 -3.50 -1.93
CA LEU A 145 7.37 -3.71 -3.33
C LEU A 145 6.36 -3.07 -4.30
N ASP A 146 5.06 -3.10 -3.97
CA ASP A 146 4.03 -2.40 -4.74
C ASP A 146 4.31 -0.89 -4.81
N ILE A 147 4.53 -0.28 -3.65
CA ILE A 147 4.89 1.15 -3.52
C ILE A 147 6.23 1.42 -4.21
N GLY A 148 7.18 0.49 -4.09
CA GLY A 148 8.52 0.56 -4.69
C GLY A 148 8.51 0.81 -6.20
N GLN A 149 7.46 0.40 -6.92
CA GLN A 149 7.28 0.68 -8.36
C GLN A 149 7.27 2.18 -8.69
N PHE A 150 6.86 3.00 -7.72
CA PHE A 150 6.65 4.44 -7.89
C PHE A 150 7.66 5.29 -7.11
N LEU A 151 8.56 4.67 -6.34
CA LEU A 151 9.56 5.40 -5.56
C LEU A 151 10.69 5.95 -6.43
N ASP A 152 11.26 7.08 -6.02
CA ASP A 152 12.43 7.67 -6.69
C ASP A 152 13.73 6.92 -6.32
N LYS A 153 14.82 7.21 -7.05
CA LYS A 153 16.13 6.57 -6.80
C LYS A 153 16.64 6.74 -5.36
N LYS A 154 16.36 7.86 -4.71
CA LYS A 154 16.83 8.12 -3.34
C LYS A 154 16.11 7.20 -2.35
N GLN A 155 14.83 6.94 -2.58
CA GLN A 155 14.03 6.06 -1.73
C GLN A 155 14.28 4.59 -2.04
N LEU A 156 14.48 4.23 -3.31
CA LEU A 156 14.88 2.89 -3.71
C LEU A 156 16.21 2.46 -3.06
N LYS A 157 17.14 3.39 -2.81
CA LYS A 157 18.35 3.11 -2.03
C LYS A 157 18.08 2.66 -0.60
N ILE A 158 16.95 3.06 0.00
CA ILE A 158 16.55 2.58 1.32
C ILE A 158 16.11 1.11 1.20
N LEU A 159 15.24 0.79 0.23
CA LEU A 159 14.82 -0.58 -0.05
C LEU A 159 16.01 -1.50 -0.37
N LYS A 160 17.05 -0.97 -1.05
CA LYS A 160 18.27 -1.72 -1.39
C LYS A 160 18.99 -2.29 -0.17
N LYS A 161 18.90 -1.64 1.00
CA LYS A 161 19.48 -2.16 2.25
C LYS A 161 18.85 -3.49 2.68
N PHE A 162 17.64 -3.79 2.20
CA PHE A 162 16.86 -4.97 2.53
C PHE A 162 16.71 -5.94 1.36
N ILE A 163 17.47 -5.75 0.26
CA ILE A 163 17.31 -6.55 -0.96
C ILE A 163 17.53 -8.04 -0.71
N THR A 164 18.44 -8.41 0.19
CA THR A 164 18.70 -9.82 0.55
C THR A 164 17.49 -10.49 1.19
N LYS A 165 16.70 -9.75 1.97
CA LYS A 165 15.43 -10.24 2.54
C LYS A 165 14.38 -10.41 1.45
N VAL A 166 14.31 -9.47 0.51
CA VAL A 166 13.42 -9.56 -0.65
C VAL A 166 13.77 -10.78 -1.51
N GLU A 167 15.06 -11.02 -1.75
CA GLU A 167 15.57 -12.16 -2.53
C GLU A 167 15.34 -13.52 -1.85
N ALA A 168 15.17 -13.55 -0.53
CA ALA A 168 14.83 -14.75 0.22
C ALA A 168 13.33 -15.06 0.22
N MET A 169 12.50 -14.25 -0.46
CA MET A 169 11.06 -14.49 -0.59
C MET A 169 10.75 -15.63 -1.57
N ASP A 170 9.50 -16.07 -1.55
CA ASP A 170 8.97 -17.09 -2.45
C ASP A 170 9.25 -16.76 -3.93
N THR A 171 9.55 -17.79 -4.73
CA THR A 171 9.93 -17.63 -6.15
C THR A 171 8.84 -16.94 -6.97
N MET A 172 7.56 -17.20 -6.69
CA MET A 172 6.45 -16.55 -7.38
C MET A 172 6.46 -15.04 -7.12
N LEU A 173 6.73 -14.61 -5.88
CA LEU A 173 6.86 -13.19 -5.54
C LEU A 173 8.03 -12.55 -6.30
N LEU A 174 9.19 -13.21 -6.35
CA LEU A 174 10.36 -12.70 -7.07
C LEU A 174 10.08 -12.47 -8.55
N GLU A 175 9.35 -13.39 -9.20
CA GLU A 175 8.96 -13.27 -10.60
C GLU A 175 8.01 -12.10 -10.83
N GLN A 176 6.98 -11.95 -9.98
CA GLN A 176 6.00 -10.86 -10.12
C GLN A 176 6.61 -9.47 -9.88
N TYR A 177 7.62 -9.37 -9.01
CA TYR A 177 8.29 -8.11 -8.68
C TYR A 177 9.65 -7.92 -9.35
N ALA A 178 10.02 -8.75 -10.34
CA ALA A 178 11.34 -8.75 -10.96
C ALA A 178 11.79 -7.36 -11.46
N SER A 179 10.88 -6.59 -12.07
CA SER A 179 11.16 -5.23 -12.56
C SER A 179 11.48 -4.24 -11.42
N VAL A 180 10.75 -4.35 -10.30
CA VAL A 180 10.98 -3.51 -9.11
C VAL A 180 12.28 -3.88 -8.44
N ILE A 181 12.54 -5.18 -8.29
CA ILE A 181 13.77 -5.73 -7.72
C ILE A 181 14.98 -5.26 -8.54
N ALA A 182 14.89 -5.29 -9.87
CA ALA A 182 15.93 -4.76 -10.74
C ALA A 182 16.17 -3.26 -10.52
N SER A 183 15.09 -2.48 -10.36
CA SER A 183 15.16 -1.04 -10.09
C SER A 183 15.79 -0.74 -8.72
N ILE A 184 15.47 -1.53 -7.69
CA ILE A 184 16.08 -1.44 -6.35
C ILE A 184 17.58 -1.74 -6.43
N LYS A 185 18.00 -2.75 -7.21
CA LYS A 185 19.42 -3.10 -7.39
C LYS A 185 20.21 -1.99 -8.09
N ALA A 186 19.58 -1.33 -9.06
CA ALA A 186 20.19 -0.27 -9.86
C ALA A 186 20.28 1.10 -9.15
N ALA A 187 19.52 1.30 -8.07
CA ALA A 187 19.51 2.54 -7.28
C ALA A 187 20.79 2.76 -6.45
#